data_AF-A0A2W6BAP4-F1
#
_entry.id   AF-A0A2W6BAP4-F1
#
_cell.length_a   1.000
_cell.length_b   1.000
_cell.length_c   1.000
_cell.angle_alpha   90.00
_cell.angle_beta   90.00
_cell.angle_gamma   90.00
#
_symmetry.space_group_name_H-M   'P 1'
#
loop_
_entity.id
_entity.type
_entity.pdbx_description
1 polymer ?
#
loop_
_entity_poly.entity_id
_entity_poly.type
_entity_poly.pdbx_seq_one_letter_code
_entity_poly.pdbx_strand_id
1 'polypeptide(L)'
;MPYKLQSDEGAREAIQRAAREQLETALHALDETVAHDPVTAIHTARKAVKKERSLLRLARATVPPKQRRAANATLRTAARGLSNARDAEVMIETLDQLSERFAGQLPEGAFMAVRVRFESERDAERA
;
A
#
# COMPACT_ATOMS: atom_id res chain seq x y z
N MET A 1 -3.10 -4.57 -14.94
CA MET A 1 -4.51 -4.66 -15.38
C MET A 1 -5.05 -3.26 -15.64
N PRO A 2 -5.29 -2.90 -16.92
CA PRO A 2 -6.01 -1.68 -17.30
C PRO A 2 -7.48 -1.75 -16.85
N TYR A 3 -8.15 -0.60 -16.77
CA TYR A 3 -9.60 -0.58 -16.59
C TYR A 3 -10.26 -1.18 -17.83
N LYS A 4 -11.27 -2.03 -17.64
CA LYS A 4 -12.10 -2.57 -18.73
C LYS A 4 -13.41 -1.80 -18.74
N LEU A 5 -13.79 -1.28 -19.90
CA LEU A 5 -15.09 -0.66 -20.15
C LEU A 5 -15.89 -1.64 -21.03
N GLN A 6 -17.14 -1.89 -20.67
CA GLN A 6 -18.07 -2.67 -21.46
C GLN A 6 -18.80 -1.74 -22.44
N SER A 7 -19.18 -2.25 -23.60
CA SER A 7 -19.82 -1.45 -24.67
C SER A 7 -21.30 -1.15 -24.40
N ASP A 8 -21.90 -1.88 -23.48
CA ASP A 8 -23.30 -1.83 -23.09
C ASP A 8 -23.56 -1.04 -21.78
N GLU A 9 -22.50 -0.58 -21.10
CA GLU A 9 -22.62 0.21 -19.86
C GLU A 9 -22.39 1.72 -20.11
N GLY A 10 -23.08 2.56 -19.33
CA GLY A 10 -22.83 3.99 -19.35
C GLY A 10 -21.48 4.34 -18.70
N ALA A 11 -20.83 5.43 -19.13
CA ALA A 11 -19.54 5.85 -18.57
C ALA A 11 -19.57 6.02 -17.03
N ARG A 12 -20.70 6.45 -16.46
CA ARG A 12 -20.89 6.55 -15.00
C ARG A 12 -20.86 5.18 -14.32
N GLU A 13 -21.55 4.21 -14.90
CA GLU A 13 -21.64 2.84 -14.40
C GLU A 13 -20.28 2.15 -14.47
N ALA A 14 -19.59 2.29 -15.61
CA ALA A 14 -18.23 1.79 -15.80
C ALA A 14 -17.25 2.33 -14.76
N ILE A 15 -17.31 3.63 -14.45
CA ILE A 15 -16.48 4.26 -13.42
C ILE A 15 -16.82 3.69 -12.03
N GLN A 16 -18.10 3.54 -11.70
CA GLN A 16 -18.52 3.01 -10.40
C GLN A 16 -18.14 1.54 -10.21
N ARG A 17 -18.27 0.73 -11.26
CA ARG A 17 -17.84 -0.67 -11.27
C ARG A 17 -16.32 -0.78 -11.12
N ALA A 18 -15.57 -0.04 -11.94
CA ALA A 18 -14.11 0.00 -11.84
C ALA A 18 -13.63 0.45 -10.45
N ALA A 19 -14.33 1.41 -9.84
CA ALA A 19 -14.05 1.87 -8.49
C ALA A 19 -14.23 0.75 -7.45
N ARG A 20 -15.40 0.09 -7.50
CA ARG A 20 -15.72 -1.03 -6.63
C ARG A 20 -14.70 -2.16 -6.76
N GLU A 21 -14.36 -2.56 -7.99
CA GLU A 21 -13.37 -3.62 -8.25
C GLU A 21 -12.00 -3.31 -7.63
N GLN A 22 -11.53 -2.05 -7.68
CA GLN A 22 -10.26 -1.68 -7.06
C GLN A 22 -10.36 -1.70 -5.53
N LEU A 23 -11.46 -1.24 -4.95
CA LEU A 23 -11.65 -1.28 -3.50
C LEU A 23 -11.76 -2.71 -2.98
N GLU A 24 -12.49 -3.57 -3.67
CA GLU A 24 -12.59 -5.02 -3.36
C GLU A 24 -11.23 -5.71 -3.49
N THR A 25 -10.45 -5.38 -4.52
CA THR A 25 -9.06 -5.88 -4.65
C THR A 25 -8.22 -5.49 -3.45
N ALA A 26 -8.34 -4.25 -2.96
CA ALA A 26 -7.59 -3.78 -1.81
C ALA A 26 -8.03 -4.51 -0.52
N LEU A 27 -9.34 -4.64 -0.30
CA LEU A 27 -9.89 -5.34 0.87
C LEU A 27 -9.50 -6.81 0.87
N HIS A 28 -9.71 -7.52 -0.23
CA HIS A 28 -9.33 -8.94 -0.34
C HIS A 28 -7.84 -9.18 -0.08
N ALA A 29 -6.97 -8.29 -0.58
CA ALA A 29 -5.55 -8.39 -0.28
C ALA A 29 -5.25 -8.22 1.22
N LEU A 30 -5.92 -7.26 1.88
CA LEU A 30 -5.72 -6.96 3.29
C LEU A 30 -6.42 -7.94 4.25
N ASP A 31 -7.44 -8.65 3.81
CA ASP A 31 -8.17 -9.62 4.64
C ASP A 31 -7.64 -11.05 4.46
N GLU A 32 -7.49 -11.50 3.21
CA GLU A 32 -7.21 -12.92 2.90
C GLU A 32 -5.73 -13.18 2.62
N THR A 33 -5.08 -12.26 1.90
CA THR A 33 -3.67 -12.46 1.48
C THR A 33 -2.69 -12.08 2.58
N VAL A 34 -3.02 -11.08 3.41
CA VAL A 34 -2.09 -10.52 4.39
C VAL A 34 -1.58 -11.55 5.40
N ALA A 35 -2.40 -12.55 5.74
CA ALA A 35 -2.03 -13.60 6.70
C ALA A 35 -0.90 -14.52 6.19
N HIS A 36 -0.78 -14.67 4.87
CA HIS A 36 0.14 -15.61 4.23
C HIS A 36 1.30 -14.91 3.52
N ASP A 37 1.02 -13.77 2.87
CA ASP A 37 1.99 -12.94 2.18
C ASP A 37 1.71 -11.44 2.41
N PRO A 38 2.15 -10.89 3.55
CA PRO A 38 1.93 -9.50 3.91
C PRO A 38 2.51 -8.51 2.90
N VAL A 39 3.67 -8.83 2.30
CA VAL A 39 4.38 -7.94 1.37
C VAL A 39 3.56 -7.79 0.08
N THR A 40 3.14 -8.90 -0.51
CA THR A 40 2.32 -8.89 -1.72
C THR A 40 0.95 -8.30 -1.45
N ALA A 41 0.35 -8.60 -0.30
CA ALA A 41 -0.93 -8.02 0.13
C ALA A 41 -0.87 -6.49 0.17
N ILE A 42 0.11 -5.93 0.89
CA ILE A 42 0.30 -4.48 1.01
C ILE A 42 0.62 -3.85 -0.34
N HIS A 43 1.49 -4.47 -1.15
CA HIS A 43 1.79 -3.98 -2.50
C HIS A 43 0.52 -3.91 -3.36
N THR A 44 -0.30 -4.96 -3.31
CA THR A 44 -1.56 -5.07 -4.06
C THR A 44 -2.56 -4.01 -3.61
N ALA A 45 -2.77 -3.85 -2.30
CA ALA A 45 -3.64 -2.82 -1.75
C ALA A 45 -3.19 -1.41 -2.13
N ARG A 46 -1.88 -1.11 -1.99
CA ARG A 46 -1.31 0.20 -2.40
C ARG A 46 -1.50 0.47 -3.90
N LYS A 47 -1.32 -0.56 -4.74
CA LYS A 47 -1.52 -0.47 -6.19
C LYS A 47 -2.98 -0.20 -6.54
N ALA A 48 -3.92 -0.86 -5.87
CA ALA A 48 -5.35 -0.64 -6.03
C ALA A 48 -5.77 0.78 -5.60
N VAL A 49 -5.32 1.25 -4.43
CA VAL A 49 -5.58 2.62 -3.97
C VAL A 49 -4.98 3.68 -4.91
N LYS A 50 -3.78 3.45 -5.45
CA LYS A 50 -3.16 4.34 -6.46
C LYS A 50 -4.01 4.44 -7.73
N LYS A 51 -4.56 3.32 -8.19
CA LYS A 51 -5.49 3.28 -9.32
C LYS A 51 -6.76 4.05 -8.98
N GLU A 52 -7.37 3.81 -7.83
CA GLU A 52 -8.61 4.49 -7.44
C GLU A 52 -8.48 6.02 -7.42
N ARG A 53 -7.36 6.53 -6.90
CA ARG A 53 -7.04 7.96 -6.95
C ARG A 53 -6.85 8.48 -8.37
N SER A 54 -6.38 7.63 -9.29
CA SER A 54 -6.28 7.97 -10.72
C SER A 54 -7.66 7.98 -11.39
N LEU A 55 -8.54 7.03 -11.05
CA LEU A 55 -9.93 6.99 -11.53
C LEU A 55 -10.71 8.24 -11.10
N LEU A 56 -10.56 8.68 -9.85
CA LEU A 56 -11.14 9.95 -9.37
C LEU A 56 -10.71 11.16 -10.21
N ARG A 57 -9.46 11.16 -10.72
CA ARG A 57 -8.98 12.23 -11.62
C ARG A 57 -9.63 12.15 -12.99
N LEU A 58 -9.86 10.94 -13.51
CA LEU A 58 -10.56 10.73 -14.78
C LEU A 58 -12.04 11.12 -14.67
N ALA A 59 -12.68 10.81 -13.54
CA ALA A 59 -14.07 11.13 -13.24
C ALA A 59 -14.31 12.62 -12.89
N ARG A 60 -13.37 13.52 -13.20
CA ARG A 60 -13.44 14.94 -12.79
C ARG A 60 -14.68 15.68 -13.30
N ALA A 61 -15.20 15.27 -14.45
CA ALA A 61 -16.35 15.87 -15.11
C ALA A 61 -17.69 15.31 -14.60
N THR A 62 -17.68 14.13 -13.98
CA THR A 62 -18.89 13.41 -13.55
C THR A 62 -19.09 13.43 -12.04
N VAL A 63 -18.03 13.62 -11.26
CA VAL A 63 -18.07 13.64 -9.80
C VAL A 63 -17.87 15.06 -9.25
N PRO A 64 -18.77 15.58 -8.40
CA PRO A 64 -18.64 16.90 -7.80
C PRO A 64 -17.29 17.10 -7.11
N PRO A 65 -16.65 18.28 -7.23
CA PRO A 65 -15.32 18.53 -6.69
C PRO A 65 -15.19 18.23 -5.20
N LYS A 66 -16.21 18.54 -4.39
CA LYS A 66 -16.24 18.27 -2.94
C LYS A 66 -16.16 16.77 -2.64
N GLN A 67 -16.99 15.98 -3.30
CA GLN A 67 -17.03 14.51 -3.11
C GLN A 67 -15.71 13.87 -3.58
N ARG A 68 -15.20 14.27 -4.76
CA ARG A 68 -13.92 13.77 -5.28
C ARG A 68 -12.75 14.07 -4.33
N ARG A 69 -12.69 15.29 -3.78
CA ARG A 69 -11.63 15.69 -2.84
C ARG A 69 -11.71 14.89 -1.54
N ALA A 70 -12.91 14.70 -0.99
CA ALA A 70 -13.13 13.88 0.21
C ALA A 70 -12.67 12.43 -0.02
N ALA A 71 -13.12 11.79 -1.10
CA ALA A 71 -12.73 10.42 -1.44
C ALA A 71 -11.20 10.28 -1.63
N ASN A 72 -10.57 11.21 -2.36
CA ASN A 72 -9.12 11.19 -2.54
C ASN A 72 -8.36 11.42 -1.22
N ALA A 73 -8.88 12.23 -0.29
CA ALA A 73 -8.28 12.41 1.03
C ALA A 73 -8.32 11.13 1.86
N THR A 74 -9.48 10.45 1.91
CA THR A 74 -9.65 9.15 2.57
C THR A 74 -8.67 8.11 2.02
N LEU A 75 -8.61 7.96 0.69
CA LEU A 75 -7.68 7.03 0.03
C LEU A 75 -6.21 7.37 0.30
N ARG A 76 -5.86 8.66 0.36
CA ARG A 76 -4.50 9.11 0.69
C ARG A 76 -4.12 8.83 2.15
N THR A 77 -5.08 8.89 3.07
CA THR A 77 -4.85 8.52 4.46
C THR A 77 -4.68 7.01 4.61
N ALA A 78 -5.58 6.21 4.02
CA ALA A 78 -5.47 4.75 4.02
C ALA A 78 -4.12 4.27 3.43
N ALA A 79 -3.69 4.81 2.28
CA ALA A 79 -2.41 4.47 1.67
C ALA A 79 -1.19 4.77 2.55
N ARG A 80 -1.28 5.77 3.44
CA ARG A 80 -0.19 6.10 4.37
C ARG A 80 -0.14 5.12 5.54
N GLY A 81 -1.29 4.69 6.07
CA GLY A 81 -1.33 3.62 7.07
C GLY A 81 -0.71 2.31 6.57
N LEU A 82 -0.86 2.01 5.27
CA LEU A 82 -0.25 0.83 4.63
C LEU A 82 1.28 0.91 4.42
N SER A 83 1.91 2.07 4.64
CA SER A 83 3.35 2.24 4.44
C SER A 83 4.11 2.01 5.74
N ASN A 84 3.69 2.69 6.81
CA ASN A 84 4.40 2.74 8.08
C ASN A 84 4.68 1.34 8.67
N ALA A 85 3.64 0.57 9.00
CA ALA A 85 3.80 -0.69 9.73
C ALA A 85 4.67 -1.77 9.02
N ARG A 86 4.85 -1.70 7.69
CA ARG A 86 5.72 -2.64 6.97
C ARG A 86 7.08 -2.07 6.62
N ASP A 87 7.21 -0.75 6.50
CA ASP A 87 8.51 -0.12 6.23
C ASP A 87 9.50 -0.46 7.36
N ALA A 88 9.09 -0.38 8.63
CA ALA A 88 9.97 -0.74 9.75
C ALA A 88 10.37 -2.23 9.78
N GLU A 89 9.44 -3.15 9.46
CA GLU A 89 9.74 -4.60 9.36
C GLU A 89 10.72 -4.90 8.22
N VAL A 90 10.50 -4.28 7.05
CA VAL A 90 11.35 -4.45 5.87
C VAL A 90 12.75 -3.89 6.11
N MET A 91 12.88 -2.79 6.87
CA MET A 91 14.17 -2.23 7.23
C MET A 91 14.98 -3.18 8.12
N ILE A 92 14.34 -3.88 9.06
CA ILE A 92 14.98 -4.93 9.87
C ILE A 92 15.38 -6.12 8.99
N GLU A 93 14.46 -6.61 8.15
CA GLU A 93 14.72 -7.72 7.22
C GLU A 93 15.88 -7.42 6.25
N THR A 94 15.93 -6.18 5.73
CA THR A 94 17.00 -5.72 4.85
C THR A 94 18.33 -5.63 5.61
N LEU A 95 18.30 -5.16 6.87
CA LEU A 95 19.49 -5.09 7.72
C LEU A 95 20.06 -6.49 8.01
N ASP A 96 19.20 -7.49 8.18
CA ASP A 96 19.59 -8.88 8.39
C ASP A 96 20.27 -9.46 7.15
N GLN A 97 19.68 -9.25 5.97
CA GLN A 97 20.28 -9.65 4.69
C GLN A 97 21.64 -8.97 4.44
N LEU A 98 21.78 -7.69 4.82
CA LEU A 98 23.07 -6.99 4.75
C LEU A 98 24.09 -7.56 5.73
N SER A 99 23.68 -7.84 6.96
CA SER A 99 24.54 -8.41 8.00
C SER A 99 25.09 -9.78 7.58
N GLU A 100 24.24 -10.63 7.00
CA GLU A 100 24.63 -11.92 6.46
C GLU A 100 25.57 -11.78 5.26
N ARG A 101 25.24 -10.90 4.31
CA ARG A 101 26.05 -10.67 3.10
C ARG A 101 27.46 -10.19 3.40
N PHE A 102 27.65 -9.40 4.46
CA PHE A 102 28.94 -8.82 4.85
C PHE A 102 29.55 -9.50 6.09
N ALA A 103 29.09 -10.70 6.46
CA ALA A 103 29.65 -11.46 7.57
C ALA A 103 31.16 -11.68 7.38
N GLY A 104 31.94 -11.40 8.43
CA GLY A 104 33.40 -11.49 8.41
C GLY A 104 34.13 -10.36 7.68
N GLN A 105 33.41 -9.46 7.00
CA GLN A 105 33.99 -8.26 6.37
C GLN A 105 33.83 -7.01 7.24
N LEU A 106 32.93 -7.07 8.22
CA LEU A 106 32.67 -6.01 9.18
C LEU A 106 32.85 -6.53 10.61
N PRO A 107 33.18 -5.65 11.58
CA PRO A 107 33.21 -6.01 12.98
C PRO A 107 31.88 -6.63 13.44
N GLU A 108 31.98 -7.60 14.36
CA GLU A 108 30.79 -8.17 14.98
C GLU A 108 29.96 -7.07 15.64
N GLY A 109 28.67 -7.06 15.34
CA GLY A 109 27.75 -6.05 15.83
C GLY A 109 27.81 -4.68 15.13
N ALA A 110 28.49 -4.54 13.98
CA ALA A 110 28.53 -3.29 13.19
C ALA A 110 27.13 -2.71 12.88
N PHE A 111 26.10 -3.56 12.80
CA PHE A 111 24.72 -3.16 12.53
C PHE A 111 23.84 -3.01 13.77
N MET A 112 24.35 -3.27 14.98
CA MET A 112 23.52 -3.31 16.20
C MET A 112 22.84 -1.99 16.52
N ALA A 113 23.55 -0.87 16.39
CA ALA A 113 22.98 0.46 16.64
C ALA A 113 21.83 0.80 15.67
N VAL A 114 21.93 0.34 14.42
CA VAL A 114 20.90 0.52 13.39
C VAL A 114 19.70 -0.39 13.69
N ARG A 115 19.95 -1.64 14.09
CA ARG A 115 18.92 -2.61 14.47
C ARG A 115 18.04 -2.08 15.63
N VAL A 116 18.66 -1.63 16.71
CA VAL A 116 17.95 -1.08 17.89
C VAL A 116 17.04 0.08 17.49
N ARG A 117 17.51 0.95 16.59
CA ARG A 117 16.71 2.07 16.08
C ARG A 117 15.49 1.59 15.29
N PHE A 118 15.66 0.66 14.35
CA PHE A 118 14.54 0.15 13.55
C PHE A 118 13.53 -0.64 14.38
N GLU A 119 13.99 -1.38 15.40
CA GLU A 119 13.10 -2.05 16.36
C GLU A 119 12.26 -1.03 17.14
N SER A 120 12.88 0.07 17.62
CA SER A 120 12.14 1.14 18.29
C SER A 120 11.14 1.87 17.38
N GLU A 121 11.49 2.10 16.10
CA GLU A 121 10.59 2.72 15.12
C GLU A 121 9.40 1.78 14.81
N ARG A 122 9.65 0.47 14.63
CA ARG A 122 8.61 -0.55 14.44
C ARG A 122 7.64 -0.62 15.61
N ASP A 123 8.17 -0.63 16.83
CA ASP A 123 7.34 -0.80 18.03
C ASP A 123 6.49 0.46 18.30
N ALA A 124 7.00 1.65 17.96
CA ALA A 124 6.23 2.89 18.00
C ALA A 124 5.09 2.95 16.96
N GLU A 125 5.26 2.29 15.81
CA GLU A 125 4.24 2.21 14.76
C GLU A 125 3.17 1.13 15.02
N ARG A 126 3.43 0.21 15.95
CA ARG A 126 2.49 -0.84 16.39
C ARG A 126 1.65 -0.44 17.61
N ALA A 127 2.01 0.63 18.32
CA ALA A 127 1.32 1.14 19.51
C ALA A 127 0.19 2.13 19.16
#